data_AF-A0A453CDH1-F1
#
_entry.id   AF-A0A453CDH1-F1
#
_cell.length_a   1.000
_cell.length_b   1.000
_cell.length_c   1.000
_cell.angle_alpha   90.00
_cell.angle_beta   90.00
_cell.angle_gamma   90.00
#
_symmetry.space_group_name_H-M   'P 1'
#
loop_
_entity.id
_entity.type
_entity.pdbx_description
1 polymer ?
#
loop_
_entity_poly.entity_id
_entity_poly.type
_entity_poly.pdbx_seq_one_letter_code
_entity_poly.pdbx_strand_id
1 'polypeptide(L)'
;GFSISAARLGLPDVGLMSYGEMIDQGRLITEAVSIPVIGDADNGYGNCMNVKRTVKGFIKAGFAGIILEDQVSPKACGHTQGRKVVSREEAIMHIKAAVDARKESGSDIVIVARTDSRQALSLDEALWRARAFADAGADVLFIDALASREEMMVFCAVSPGVPKMANMLEGGGKTPILSPLELEEIGYKIIAYPLSLIGVSMRAMEDALVAIKGGRIPPPSSLPSFEEIKDTLGFNRYYEEEKRYVASPAQSSFGSGNYDCTSEASSSGDTKSRTEKSQEPIIDILPQLYDPGSAGGRGPSGGMWSRTLRLKITGRDGVQKIDARIPAGFLEGMTKVIPGLAGTNIMERLRNAPMDSDNPQNGQILLDFEDGRGDRIQVFIA
;
A
#
# COMPACT_ATOMS: atom_id res chain seq x y z
N GLY A 1 -7.25 13.30 8.02
CA GLY A 1 -8.44 13.07 7.19
C GLY A 1 -8.04 12.99 5.74
N PHE A 2 -7.70 14.14 5.14
CA PHE A 2 -7.47 14.29 3.69
C PHE A 2 -6.72 13.14 3.01
N SER A 3 -5.49 12.84 3.42
CA SER A 3 -4.65 11.84 2.74
C SER A 3 -5.22 10.42 2.84
N ILE A 4 -5.94 10.10 3.93
CA ILE A 4 -6.63 8.82 4.06
C ILE A 4 -7.85 8.79 3.13
N SER A 5 -8.66 9.85 3.08
CA SER A 5 -9.79 9.94 2.14
C SER A 5 -9.33 9.78 0.69
N ALA A 6 -8.24 10.46 0.32
CA ALA A 6 -7.68 10.40 -1.03
C ALA A 6 -7.13 8.99 -1.35
N ALA A 7 -6.31 8.41 -0.48
CA ALA A 7 -5.65 7.14 -0.76
C ALA A 7 -6.57 5.91 -0.61
N ARG A 8 -7.49 5.94 0.36
CA ARG A 8 -8.37 4.80 0.68
C ARG A 8 -9.66 4.81 -0.11
N LEU A 9 -10.28 5.98 -0.28
CA LEU A 9 -11.57 6.09 -0.96
C LEU A 9 -11.44 6.62 -2.40
N GLY A 10 -10.38 7.34 -2.73
CA GLY A 10 -10.32 8.12 -3.97
C GLY A 10 -11.36 9.26 -4.00
N LEU A 11 -11.80 9.71 -2.81
CA LEU A 11 -12.90 10.67 -2.64
C LEU A 11 -12.44 11.93 -1.88
N PRO A 12 -13.15 13.06 -2.08
CA PRO A 12 -12.81 14.32 -1.42
C PRO A 12 -13.01 14.26 0.10
N ASP A 13 -12.23 15.06 0.82
CA ASP A 13 -12.23 15.12 2.28
C ASP A 13 -13.39 15.97 2.85
N VAL A 14 -14.62 15.48 2.67
CA VAL A 14 -15.87 16.20 3.00
C VAL A 14 -16.71 15.46 4.06
N GLY A 15 -16.04 14.71 4.93
CA GLY A 15 -16.68 13.97 6.02
C GLY A 15 -17.37 12.67 5.58
N LEU A 16 -16.93 12.09 4.46
CA LEU A 16 -17.40 10.76 4.00
C LEU A 16 -16.75 9.61 4.76
N MET A 17 -15.50 9.80 5.19
CA MET A 17 -14.79 8.81 6.01
C MET A 17 -15.53 8.57 7.32
N SER A 18 -15.87 7.31 7.58
CA SER A 18 -16.45 6.92 8.86
C SER A 18 -15.40 6.75 9.94
N TYR A 19 -15.83 6.82 11.21
CA TYR A 19 -15.02 6.47 12.37
C TYR A 19 -14.32 5.11 12.22
N GLY A 20 -15.04 4.09 11.73
CA GLY A 20 -14.50 2.73 11.59
C GLY A 20 -13.34 2.68 10.60
N GLU A 21 -13.52 3.29 9.43
CA GLU A 21 -12.49 3.32 8.39
C GLU A 21 -11.24 4.10 8.83
N MET A 22 -11.42 5.18 9.59
CA MET A 22 -10.31 5.96 10.14
C MET A 22 -9.52 5.16 11.19
N ILE A 23 -10.19 4.44 12.09
CA ILE A 23 -9.54 3.56 13.06
C ILE A 23 -8.79 2.42 12.38
N ASP A 24 -9.43 1.77 11.40
CA ASP A 24 -8.82 0.65 10.68
C ASP A 24 -7.54 1.08 9.97
N GLN A 25 -7.57 2.23 9.30
CA GLN A 25 -6.37 2.78 8.67
C GLN A 25 -5.31 3.18 9.69
N GLY A 26 -5.75 3.82 10.78
CA GLY A 26 -4.88 4.27 11.85
C GLY A 26 -4.09 3.14 12.49
N ARG A 27 -4.75 2.03 12.81
CA ARG A 27 -4.12 0.84 13.39
C ARG A 27 -3.02 0.27 12.51
N LEU A 28 -3.24 0.21 11.19
CA LEU A 28 -2.21 -0.28 10.26
C LEU A 28 -0.99 0.65 10.23
N ILE A 29 -1.20 1.97 10.34
CA ILE A 29 -0.11 2.95 10.34
C ILE A 29 0.71 2.82 11.63
N THR A 30 0.06 2.78 12.78
CA THR A 30 0.71 2.70 14.09
C THR A 30 1.42 1.37 14.33
N GLU A 31 0.90 0.25 13.80
CA GLU A 31 1.58 -1.05 13.84
C GLU A 31 2.83 -1.07 12.95
N ALA A 32 2.86 -0.27 11.88
CA ALA A 32 3.97 -0.23 10.93
C ALA A 32 5.16 0.63 11.38
N VAL A 33 4.99 1.49 12.40
CA VAL A 33 6.04 2.45 12.81
C VAL A 33 6.24 2.46 14.32
N SER A 34 7.46 2.80 14.76
CA SER A 34 7.80 2.97 16.18
C SER A 34 7.75 4.43 16.65
N ILE A 35 7.56 5.38 15.73
CA ILE A 35 7.48 6.82 16.04
C ILE A 35 6.05 7.20 16.47
N PRO A 36 5.88 8.22 17.32
CA PRO A 36 4.56 8.70 17.72
C PRO A 36 3.71 9.15 16.53
N VAL A 37 2.46 8.68 16.46
CA VAL A 37 1.51 9.06 15.41
C VAL A 37 0.39 9.90 16.03
N ILE A 38 0.17 11.09 15.46
CA ILE A 38 -1.00 11.93 15.76
C ILE A 38 -2.04 11.69 14.66
N GLY A 39 -3.20 11.18 15.04
CA GLY A 39 -4.29 10.91 14.11
C GLY A 39 -5.28 12.07 14.03
N ASP A 40 -5.81 12.34 12.84
CA ASP A 40 -6.93 13.25 12.66
C ASP A 40 -8.24 12.52 12.92
N ALA A 41 -9.05 13.00 13.85
CA ALA A 41 -10.34 12.42 14.22
C ALA A 41 -11.53 13.27 13.77
N ASP A 42 -11.30 14.16 12.81
CA ASP A 42 -12.30 15.10 12.30
C ASP A 42 -12.97 15.81 13.49
N ASN A 43 -14.31 15.88 13.53
CA ASN A 43 -15.08 16.45 14.63
C ASN A 43 -15.49 15.43 15.71
N GLY A 44 -14.88 14.24 15.74
CA GLY A 44 -15.17 13.19 16.71
C GLY A 44 -16.40 12.32 16.42
N TYR A 45 -16.99 12.45 15.22
CA TYR A 45 -18.03 11.56 14.67
C TYR A 45 -19.36 11.54 15.43
N GLY A 46 -19.75 12.66 16.03
CA GLY A 46 -21.06 12.83 16.66
C GLY A 46 -21.00 13.72 17.89
N ASN A 47 -21.71 13.32 18.95
CA ASN A 47 -21.77 14.08 20.20
C ASN A 47 -20.61 13.72 21.14
N CYS A 48 -20.63 14.24 22.37
CA CYS A 48 -19.62 13.95 23.40
C CYS A 48 -19.38 12.45 23.64
N MET A 49 -20.41 11.60 23.58
CA MET A 49 -20.23 10.16 23.76
C MET A 49 -19.52 9.51 22.56
N ASN A 50 -19.79 10.02 21.35
CA ASN A 50 -19.02 9.65 20.16
C ASN A 50 -17.55 10.07 20.30
N VAL A 51 -17.28 11.31 20.76
CA VAL A 51 -15.90 11.77 21.04
C VAL A 51 -15.20 10.83 22.03
N LYS A 52 -15.86 10.43 23.14
CA LYS A 52 -15.28 9.47 24.09
C LYS A 52 -14.97 8.13 23.45
N ARG A 53 -15.89 7.61 22.64
CA ARG A 53 -15.67 6.36 21.89
C ARG A 53 -14.49 6.51 20.94
N THR A 54 -14.39 7.64 20.25
CA THR A 54 -13.34 7.94 19.28
C THR A 54 -11.97 7.97 19.95
N VAL A 55 -11.81 8.75 21.02
CA VAL A 55 -10.54 8.80 21.78
C VAL A 55 -10.12 7.43 22.28
N LYS A 56 -11.04 6.65 22.87
CA LYS A 56 -10.76 5.28 23.32
C LYS A 56 -10.39 4.35 22.16
N GLY A 57 -10.98 4.54 21.00
CA GLY A 57 -10.62 3.84 19.77
C GLY A 57 -9.21 4.18 19.31
N PHE A 58 -8.86 5.46 19.27
CA PHE A 58 -7.54 5.94 18.86
C PHE A 58 -6.44 5.41 19.80
N ILE A 59 -6.69 5.43 21.12
CA ILE A 59 -5.79 4.82 22.12
C ILE A 59 -5.56 3.34 21.81
N LYS A 60 -6.63 2.56 21.58
CA LYS A 60 -6.53 1.13 21.27
C LYS A 60 -5.84 0.85 19.94
N ALA A 61 -5.97 1.75 18.98
CA ALA A 61 -5.27 1.70 17.71
C ALA A 61 -3.80 2.11 17.84
N GLY A 62 -3.30 2.54 19.00
CA GLY A 62 -1.89 2.87 19.21
C GLY A 62 -1.49 4.29 18.83
N PHE A 63 -2.45 5.20 18.65
CA PHE A 63 -2.13 6.61 18.41
C PHE A 63 -1.55 7.27 19.66
N ALA A 64 -0.52 8.09 19.46
CA ALA A 64 0.08 8.91 20.51
C ALA A 64 -0.63 10.26 20.68
N GLY A 65 -1.37 10.71 19.67
CA GLY A 65 -2.19 11.91 19.74
C GLY A 65 -3.41 11.87 18.82
N ILE A 66 -4.33 12.79 19.08
CA ILE A 66 -5.58 12.94 18.33
C ILE A 66 -5.86 14.42 18.07
N ILE A 67 -6.23 14.76 16.83
CA ILE A 67 -6.72 16.09 16.44
C ILE A 67 -8.24 16.05 16.42
N LEU A 68 -8.88 16.95 17.17
CA LEU A 68 -10.34 17.12 17.22
C LEU A 68 -10.70 18.56 16.84
N GLU A 69 -11.54 18.72 15.82
CA GLU A 69 -11.99 20.02 15.34
C GLU A 69 -13.43 20.35 15.75
N ASP A 70 -13.78 21.64 15.70
CA ASP A 70 -15.07 22.18 16.14
C ASP A 70 -16.07 22.39 14.99
N GLN A 71 -15.87 21.72 13.85
CA GLN A 71 -16.78 21.81 12.70
C GLN A 71 -18.10 21.06 12.91
N VAL A 72 -19.17 21.63 12.35
CA VAL A 72 -20.47 20.94 12.23
C VAL A 72 -20.31 19.77 11.24
N SER A 73 -21.04 18.67 11.48
CA SER A 73 -21.09 17.54 10.53
C SER A 73 -22.12 17.78 9.40
N PRO A 74 -21.83 17.44 8.12
CA PRO A 74 -20.54 16.94 7.64
C PRO A 74 -19.48 18.05 7.64
N LYS A 75 -18.26 17.69 8.05
CA LYS A 75 -17.15 18.64 8.09
C LYS A 75 -16.67 19.01 6.68
N ALA A 76 -16.07 20.19 6.54
CA ALA A 76 -15.46 20.64 5.30
C ALA A 76 -13.94 20.71 5.45
N CYS A 77 -13.20 20.54 4.35
CA CYS A 77 -11.74 20.62 4.38
C CYS A 77 -11.26 22.03 4.76
N GLY A 78 -10.11 22.07 5.44
CA GLY A 78 -9.33 23.21 5.95
C GLY A 78 -9.11 24.41 5.01
N HIS A 79 -9.46 24.31 3.74
CA HIS A 79 -9.36 25.41 2.77
C HIS A 79 -10.55 25.56 1.82
N THR A 80 -11.67 24.90 2.09
CA THR A 80 -12.90 25.00 1.27
C THR A 80 -13.84 26.14 1.74
N GLN A 81 -14.77 26.57 0.89
CA GLN A 81 -15.76 27.61 1.24
C GLN A 81 -16.91 27.03 2.08
N GLY A 82 -17.55 27.86 2.90
CA GLY A 82 -18.81 27.49 3.58
C GLY A 82 -18.67 26.72 4.90
N ARG A 83 -17.48 26.74 5.53
CA ARG A 83 -17.27 26.15 6.85
C ARG A 83 -18.25 26.65 7.90
N LYS A 84 -18.65 25.74 8.78
CA LYS A 84 -19.49 26.03 9.94
C LYS A 84 -18.87 25.36 11.15
N VAL A 85 -18.85 26.08 12.26
CA VAL A 85 -18.42 25.54 13.55
C VAL A 85 -19.61 25.42 14.49
N VAL A 86 -19.53 24.47 15.42
CA VAL A 86 -20.54 24.30 16.47
C VAL A 86 -20.52 25.47 17.45
N SER A 87 -21.50 25.53 18.36
CA SER A 87 -21.50 26.54 19.42
C SER A 87 -20.25 26.44 20.30
N ARG A 88 -19.93 27.52 21.01
CA ARG A 88 -18.79 27.54 21.93
C ARG A 88 -18.95 26.46 23.01
N GLU A 89 -20.17 26.33 23.53
CA GLU A 89 -20.51 25.37 24.57
C GLU A 89 -20.28 23.93 24.08
N GLU A 90 -20.76 23.59 22.89
CA GLU A 90 -20.59 22.26 22.31
C GLU A 90 -19.11 21.94 22.05
N ALA A 91 -18.36 22.88 21.46
CA ALA A 91 -16.93 22.70 21.19
C ALA A 91 -16.13 22.44 22.49
N ILE A 92 -16.41 23.20 23.56
CA ILE A 92 -15.77 23.01 24.87
C ILE A 92 -16.13 21.63 25.45
N MET A 93 -17.39 21.21 25.33
CA MET A 93 -17.81 19.89 25.85
C MET A 93 -17.15 18.73 25.10
N HIS A 94 -16.88 18.88 23.79
CA HIS A 94 -16.12 17.88 23.04
C HIS A 94 -14.69 17.73 23.57
N ILE A 95 -13.98 18.85 23.82
CA ILE A 95 -12.63 18.79 24.39
C ILE A 95 -12.65 18.17 25.80
N LYS A 96 -13.60 18.57 26.66
CA LYS A 96 -13.76 17.95 27.99
C LYS A 96 -14.02 16.45 27.90
N ALA A 97 -14.91 16.03 27.01
CA ALA A 97 -15.20 14.62 26.78
C ALA A 97 -13.95 13.83 26.34
N ALA A 98 -13.12 14.42 25.48
CA ALA A 98 -11.86 13.82 25.05
C ALA A 98 -10.86 13.66 26.21
N VAL A 99 -10.69 14.71 27.02
CA VAL A 99 -9.84 14.70 28.23
C VAL A 99 -10.33 13.67 29.24
N ASP A 100 -11.63 13.56 29.46
CA ASP A 100 -12.21 12.56 30.36
C ASP A 100 -12.00 11.13 29.82
N ALA A 101 -12.19 10.91 28.51
CA ALA A 101 -11.95 9.60 27.89
C ALA A 101 -10.49 9.14 28.03
N ARG A 102 -9.53 10.06 27.89
CA ARG A 102 -8.11 9.81 28.17
C ARG A 102 -7.89 9.36 29.62
N LYS A 103 -8.39 10.14 30.59
CA LYS A 103 -8.26 9.84 32.03
C LYS A 103 -8.88 8.49 32.38
N GLU A 104 -10.10 8.23 31.92
CA GLU A 104 -10.81 6.96 32.13
C GLU A 104 -10.08 5.75 31.56
N SER A 105 -9.23 5.96 30.54
CA SER A 105 -8.46 4.88 29.91
C SER A 105 -7.07 4.71 30.54
N GLY A 106 -6.66 5.58 31.46
CA GLY A 106 -5.30 5.60 32.02
C GLY A 106 -4.21 5.85 30.97
N SER A 107 -4.54 6.54 29.88
CA SER A 107 -3.63 6.84 28.77
C SER A 107 -3.10 8.26 28.85
N ASP A 108 -1.97 8.51 28.21
CA ASP A 108 -1.29 9.79 28.04
C ASP A 108 -1.50 10.39 26.63
N ILE A 109 -2.46 9.88 25.84
CA ILE A 109 -2.72 10.38 24.48
C ILE A 109 -2.85 11.91 24.46
N VAL A 110 -2.13 12.54 23.53
CA VAL A 110 -2.11 14.00 23.37
C VAL A 110 -3.41 14.46 22.68
N ILE A 111 -4.15 15.37 23.31
CA ILE A 111 -5.35 15.98 22.74
C ILE A 111 -4.97 17.29 22.05
N VAL A 112 -4.96 17.29 20.72
CA VAL A 112 -4.80 18.47 19.89
C VAL A 112 -6.17 19.06 19.59
N ALA A 113 -6.47 20.21 20.18
CA ALA A 113 -7.73 20.91 19.94
C ALA A 113 -7.59 21.87 18.76
N ARG A 114 -8.29 21.57 17.68
CA ARG A 114 -8.35 22.35 16.46
C ARG A 114 -9.60 23.23 16.44
N THR A 115 -9.45 24.49 16.02
CA THR A 115 -10.60 25.31 15.62
C THR A 115 -10.50 25.80 14.18
N ASP A 116 -11.63 25.74 13.50
CA ASP A 116 -11.82 26.21 12.13
C ASP A 116 -12.56 27.56 12.08
N SER A 117 -12.80 28.17 13.24
CA SER A 117 -13.60 29.39 13.36
C SER A 117 -12.92 30.62 12.76
N ARG A 118 -11.61 30.58 12.47
CA ARG A 118 -10.91 31.70 11.82
C ARG A 118 -11.53 32.05 10.47
N GLN A 119 -11.83 31.03 9.65
CA GLN A 119 -12.52 31.23 8.39
C GLN A 119 -14.04 31.30 8.58
N ALA A 120 -14.61 30.48 9.46
CA ALA A 120 -16.06 30.39 9.60
C ALA A 120 -16.68 31.65 10.23
N LEU A 121 -15.94 32.34 11.11
CA LEU A 121 -16.43 33.46 11.93
C LEU A 121 -15.43 34.63 11.93
N SER A 122 -14.36 34.57 12.73
CA SER A 122 -13.35 35.63 12.84
C SER A 122 -12.07 35.15 13.54
N LEU A 123 -11.01 35.96 13.48
CA LEU A 123 -9.79 35.72 14.26
C LEU A 123 -10.05 35.79 15.76
N ASP A 124 -10.78 36.81 16.23
CA ASP A 124 -11.09 36.97 17.66
C ASP A 124 -11.85 35.76 18.22
N GLU A 125 -12.79 35.21 17.45
CA GLU A 125 -13.50 34.00 17.83
C GLU A 125 -12.56 32.79 17.94
N ALA A 126 -11.63 32.63 16.98
CA ALA A 126 -10.66 31.55 16.99
C ALA A 126 -9.69 31.64 18.18
N LEU A 127 -9.22 32.85 18.50
CA LEU A 127 -8.35 33.08 19.66
C LEU A 127 -9.10 32.82 20.97
N TRP A 128 -10.38 33.22 21.06
CA TRP A 128 -11.23 32.92 22.21
C TRP A 128 -11.39 31.41 22.40
N ARG A 129 -11.71 30.68 21.32
CA ARG A 129 -11.88 29.22 21.35
C ARG A 129 -10.60 28.50 21.72
N ALA A 130 -9.47 28.91 21.15
CA ALA A 130 -8.17 28.35 21.49
C ALA A 130 -7.86 28.49 23.00
N ARG A 131 -8.18 29.64 23.61
CA ARG A 131 -8.05 29.82 25.06
C ARG A 131 -8.99 28.89 25.83
N ALA A 132 -10.26 28.84 25.44
CA ALA A 132 -11.25 27.97 26.08
C ALA A 132 -10.90 26.47 25.97
N PHE A 133 -10.28 26.05 24.87
CA PHE A 133 -9.80 24.67 24.69
C PHE A 133 -8.61 24.35 25.59
N ALA A 134 -7.69 25.30 25.79
CA ALA A 134 -6.64 25.16 26.79
C ALA A 134 -7.22 25.04 28.20
N ASP A 135 -8.17 25.90 28.57
CA ASP A 135 -8.84 25.86 29.87
C ASP A 135 -9.64 24.55 30.08
N ALA A 136 -10.12 23.95 29.00
CA ALA A 136 -10.78 22.64 29.00
C ALA A 136 -9.81 21.45 29.13
N GLY A 137 -8.50 21.69 29.03
CA GLY A 137 -7.45 20.69 29.22
C GLY A 137 -6.86 20.09 27.94
N ALA A 138 -7.00 20.76 26.79
CA ALA A 138 -6.26 20.39 25.58
C ALA A 138 -4.74 20.57 25.79
N ASP A 139 -3.95 19.62 25.27
CA ASP A 139 -2.49 19.62 25.44
C ASP A 139 -1.78 20.41 24.33
N VAL A 140 -2.41 20.53 23.17
CA VAL A 140 -1.91 21.30 22.02
C VAL A 140 -3.08 22.08 21.41
N LEU A 141 -2.80 23.32 20.99
CA LEU A 141 -3.76 24.15 20.29
C LEU A 141 -3.43 24.25 18.80
N PHE A 142 -4.46 24.31 17.97
CA PHE A 142 -4.34 24.49 16.54
C PHE A 142 -5.47 25.40 16.02
N ILE A 143 -5.12 26.54 15.42
CA ILE A 143 -6.06 27.34 14.62
C ILE A 143 -5.75 27.10 13.15
N ASP A 144 -6.73 26.60 12.40
CA ASP A 144 -6.54 26.37 10.96
C ASP A 144 -6.73 27.67 10.15
N ALA A 145 -6.02 27.76 9.03
CA ALA A 145 -6.13 28.83 8.04
C ALA A 145 -5.90 30.27 8.58
N LEU A 146 -4.96 30.47 9.51
CA LEU A 146 -4.44 31.80 9.85
C LEU A 146 -3.84 32.46 8.60
N ALA A 147 -4.16 33.73 8.35
CA ALA A 147 -3.93 34.36 7.05
C ALA A 147 -2.62 35.14 6.94
N SER A 148 -1.91 35.36 8.06
CA SER A 148 -0.64 36.10 8.06
C SER A 148 0.27 35.70 9.21
N ARG A 149 1.55 36.08 9.11
CA ARG A 149 2.54 35.89 10.18
C ARG A 149 2.13 36.59 11.48
N GLU A 150 1.48 37.73 11.37
CA GLU A 150 0.97 38.50 12.51
C GLU A 150 -0.12 37.74 13.26
N GLU A 151 -1.08 37.15 12.54
CA GLU A 151 -2.11 36.31 13.19
C GLU A 151 -1.47 35.10 13.89
N MET A 152 -0.43 34.52 13.28
CA MET A 152 0.33 33.41 13.87
C MET A 152 1.07 33.80 15.15
N MET A 153 1.66 34.99 15.21
CA MET A 153 2.28 35.53 16.42
C MET A 153 1.24 35.78 17.52
N VAL A 154 0.10 36.38 17.19
CA VAL A 154 -0.99 36.61 18.14
C VAL A 154 -1.53 35.29 18.70
N PHE A 155 -1.70 34.27 17.85
CA PHE A 155 -2.12 32.94 18.30
C PHE A 155 -1.09 32.29 19.23
N CYS A 156 0.21 32.35 18.92
CA CYS A 156 1.23 31.75 19.77
C CYS A 156 1.31 32.39 21.17
N ALA A 157 0.93 33.67 21.29
CA ALA A 157 0.81 34.36 22.56
C ALA A 157 -0.41 33.93 23.41
N VAL A 158 -1.42 33.25 22.82
CA VAL A 158 -2.55 32.69 23.57
C VAL A 158 -2.10 31.48 24.37
N SER A 159 -2.39 31.45 25.68
CA SER A 159 -2.08 30.31 26.55
C SER A 159 -0.61 29.85 26.41
N PRO A 160 0.37 30.67 26.78
CA PRO A 160 1.80 30.48 26.45
C PRO A 160 2.38 29.14 26.94
N GLY A 161 1.80 28.53 27.97
CA GLY A 161 2.21 27.21 28.47
C GLY A 161 1.72 26.01 27.64
N VAL A 162 0.83 26.23 26.66
CA VAL A 162 0.29 25.16 25.81
C VAL A 162 0.94 25.23 24.43
N PRO A 163 1.59 24.16 23.95
CA PRO A 163 2.18 24.08 22.61
C PRO A 163 1.18 24.39 21.48
N LYS A 164 1.69 24.96 20.38
CA LYS A 164 0.92 25.27 19.17
C LYS A 164 1.38 24.40 18.02
N MET A 165 0.40 23.97 17.24
CA MET A 165 0.60 23.26 15.99
C MET A 165 0.34 24.17 14.80
N ALA A 166 1.27 24.19 13.85
CA ALA A 166 1.13 24.82 12.55
C ALA A 166 0.82 23.76 11.48
N ASN A 167 0.00 24.13 10.50
CA ASN A 167 -0.34 23.27 9.38
C ASN A 167 0.12 23.93 8.07
N MET A 168 1.23 23.44 7.52
CA MET A 168 1.85 23.98 6.31
C MET A 168 1.32 23.22 5.09
N LEU A 169 0.13 23.61 4.64
CA LEU A 169 -0.53 22.99 3.49
C LEU A 169 0.11 23.44 2.16
N GLU A 170 0.96 22.61 1.60
CA GLU A 170 1.71 22.90 0.37
C GLU A 170 0.79 22.92 -0.85
N GLY A 171 0.84 23.99 -1.66
CA GLY A 171 0.08 24.06 -2.92
C GLY A 171 -1.15 24.99 -2.92
N GLY A 172 -1.26 25.93 -1.97
CA GLY A 172 -2.20 27.06 -2.08
C GLY A 172 -3.20 27.21 -0.93
N GLY A 173 -2.86 26.73 0.28
CA GLY A 173 -3.60 27.07 1.49
C GLY A 173 -3.60 28.58 1.78
N LYS A 174 -4.46 29.01 2.71
CA LYS A 174 -4.53 30.43 3.12
C LYS A 174 -3.35 30.88 3.98
N THR A 175 -2.74 29.93 4.70
CA THR A 175 -1.64 30.21 5.62
C THR A 175 -0.32 30.34 4.84
N PRO A 176 0.45 31.42 5.05
CA PRO A 176 1.78 31.54 4.48
C PRO A 176 2.65 30.34 4.87
N ILE A 177 3.36 29.77 3.90
CA ILE A 177 4.29 28.66 4.15
C ILE A 177 5.58 29.23 4.72
N LEU A 178 5.88 28.85 5.96
CA LEU A 178 7.09 29.26 6.68
C LEU A 178 7.97 28.03 6.95
N SER A 179 9.27 28.26 7.05
CA SER A 179 10.22 27.21 7.44
C SER A 179 10.04 26.80 8.91
N PRO A 180 10.52 25.61 9.31
CA PRO A 180 10.52 25.20 10.71
C PRO A 180 11.17 26.21 11.67
N LEU A 181 12.26 26.85 11.23
CA LEU A 181 12.97 27.84 12.03
C LEU A 181 12.11 29.09 12.25
N GLU A 182 11.49 29.63 11.20
CA GLU A 182 10.60 30.79 11.31
C GLU A 182 9.37 30.50 12.18
N LEU A 183 8.84 29.27 12.12
CA LEU A 183 7.72 28.83 12.95
C LEU A 183 8.13 28.69 14.43
N GLU A 184 9.33 28.18 14.68
CA GLU A 184 9.88 28.09 16.03
C GLU A 184 10.11 29.48 16.64
N GLU A 185 10.66 30.43 15.86
CA GLU A 185 10.81 31.83 16.28
C GLU A 185 9.49 32.49 16.68
N ILE A 186 8.39 32.13 15.99
CA ILE A 186 7.04 32.62 16.31
C ILE A 186 6.49 31.96 17.58
N GLY A 187 6.93 30.74 17.91
CA GLY A 187 6.52 30.01 19.11
C GLY A 187 5.78 28.69 18.87
N TYR A 188 5.70 28.20 17.63
CA TYR A 188 5.15 26.87 17.35
C TYR A 188 6.09 25.77 17.86
N LYS A 189 5.51 24.60 18.13
CA LYS A 189 6.24 23.41 18.60
C LYS A 189 5.97 22.16 17.76
N ILE A 190 4.92 22.19 16.96
CA ILE A 190 4.53 21.08 16.08
C ILE A 190 4.21 21.66 14.71
N ILE A 191 4.64 20.98 13.66
CA ILE A 191 4.35 21.35 12.26
C ILE A 191 3.83 20.11 11.56
N ALA A 192 2.71 20.24 10.83
CA ALA A 192 2.23 19.24 9.90
C ALA A 192 2.44 19.67 8.46
N TYR A 193 2.81 18.69 7.64
CA TYR A 193 2.93 18.77 6.19
C TYR A 193 1.94 17.78 5.57
N PRO A 194 0.65 18.14 5.49
CA PRO A 194 -0.42 17.19 5.23
C PRO A 194 -0.45 16.67 3.78
N LEU A 195 0.09 17.42 2.81
CA LEU A 195 -0.07 17.11 1.39
C LEU A 195 1.21 16.60 0.71
N SER A 196 2.40 16.85 1.25
CA SER A 196 3.64 16.58 0.50
C SER A 196 3.79 15.12 0.09
N LEU A 197 3.60 14.15 1.01
CA LEU A 197 3.76 12.74 0.64
C LEU A 197 2.72 12.25 -0.36
N ILE A 198 1.45 12.60 -0.17
CA ILE A 198 0.37 12.16 -1.08
C ILE A 198 0.49 12.85 -2.44
N GLY A 199 0.79 14.15 -2.49
CA GLY A 199 0.96 14.90 -3.73
C GLY A 199 2.15 14.40 -4.55
N VAL A 200 3.30 14.15 -3.92
CA VAL A 200 4.47 13.55 -4.59
C VAL A 200 4.12 12.16 -5.12
N SER A 201 3.44 11.34 -4.32
CA SER A 201 3.03 9.99 -4.73
C SER A 201 2.10 10.02 -5.94
N MET A 202 1.09 10.90 -5.93
CA MET A 202 0.17 11.08 -7.06
C MET A 202 0.94 11.42 -8.33
N ARG A 203 1.86 12.40 -8.27
CA ARG A 203 2.63 12.80 -9.44
C ARG A 203 3.53 11.68 -9.97
N ALA A 204 4.21 10.95 -9.07
CA ALA A 204 5.06 9.83 -9.47
C ALA A 204 4.25 8.71 -10.14
N MET A 205 3.06 8.38 -9.60
CA MET A 205 2.16 7.39 -10.21
C MET A 205 1.66 7.84 -11.58
N GLU A 206 1.28 9.12 -11.75
CA GLU A 206 0.87 9.67 -13.05
C GLU A 206 1.99 9.57 -14.09
N ASP A 207 3.20 10.00 -13.74
CA ASP A 207 4.35 9.97 -14.64
C ASP A 207 4.69 8.54 -15.06
N ALA A 208 4.58 7.58 -14.12
CA ALA A 208 4.75 6.17 -14.41
C ALA A 208 3.69 5.64 -15.39
N LEU A 209 2.42 5.98 -15.18
CA LEU A 209 1.32 5.57 -16.06
C LEU A 209 1.46 6.17 -17.47
N VAL A 210 1.94 7.42 -17.59
CA VAL A 210 2.24 8.05 -18.89
C VAL A 210 3.36 7.31 -19.62
N ALA A 211 4.43 6.92 -18.92
CA ALA A 211 5.52 6.14 -19.51
C ALA A 211 5.00 4.79 -20.03
N ILE A 212 4.23 4.06 -19.21
CA ILE A 212 3.66 2.75 -19.54
C ILE A 212 2.74 2.84 -20.75
N LYS A 213 1.87 3.86 -20.79
CA LYS A 213 1.00 4.12 -21.95
C LYS A 213 1.80 4.33 -23.24
N GLY A 214 2.98 4.92 -23.14
CA GLY A 214 3.92 5.10 -24.25
C GLY A 214 4.80 3.89 -24.56
N GLY A 215 4.58 2.72 -23.93
CA GLY A 215 5.37 1.50 -24.13
C GLY A 215 6.74 1.51 -23.44
N ARG A 216 6.94 2.39 -22.45
CA ARG A 216 8.19 2.49 -21.67
C ARG A 216 7.92 2.21 -20.20
N ILE A 217 8.94 1.81 -19.46
CA ILE A 217 8.89 1.78 -17.99
C ILE A 217 9.38 3.12 -17.41
N PRO A 218 8.99 3.47 -16.18
CA PRO A 218 9.57 4.62 -15.48
C PRO A 218 11.10 4.50 -15.41
N PRO A 219 11.84 5.61 -15.47
CA PRO A 219 13.30 5.56 -15.39
C PRO A 219 13.74 4.99 -14.03
N PRO A 220 14.86 4.25 -13.95
CA PRO A 220 15.35 3.66 -12.70
C PRO A 220 15.58 4.68 -11.57
N SER A 221 15.85 5.94 -11.90
CA SER A 221 15.98 7.03 -10.93
C SER A 221 14.68 7.36 -10.19
N SER A 222 13.53 6.89 -10.68
CA SER A 222 12.20 7.17 -10.14
C SER A 222 11.54 5.94 -9.49
N LEU A 223 12.20 4.78 -9.53
CA LEU A 223 11.69 3.53 -8.99
C LEU A 223 12.79 2.85 -8.17
N PRO A 224 12.57 2.58 -6.87
CA PRO A 224 13.50 1.78 -6.09
C PRO A 224 13.71 0.40 -6.75
N SER A 225 14.91 -0.14 -6.63
CA SER A 225 15.21 -1.51 -7.04
C SER A 225 14.33 -2.51 -6.30
N PHE A 226 14.15 -3.70 -6.87
CA PHE A 226 13.38 -4.76 -6.22
C PHE A 226 13.98 -5.18 -4.87
N GLU A 227 15.31 -5.10 -4.72
CA GLU A 227 15.99 -5.34 -3.45
C GLU A 227 15.65 -4.27 -2.39
N GLU A 228 15.66 -3.00 -2.76
CA GLU A 228 15.26 -1.90 -1.86
C GLU A 228 13.79 -2.03 -1.44
N ILE A 229 12.90 -2.46 -2.36
CA ILE A 229 11.49 -2.72 -2.04
C ILE A 229 11.37 -3.86 -1.04
N LYS A 230 12.06 -4.99 -1.26
CA LYS A 230 12.04 -6.14 -0.33
C LYS A 230 12.57 -5.77 1.04
N ASP A 231 13.65 -5.01 1.10
CA ASP A 231 14.23 -4.55 2.36
C ASP A 231 13.25 -3.64 3.11
N THR A 232 12.66 -2.66 2.42
CA THR A 232 11.65 -1.75 2.98
C THR A 232 10.43 -2.50 3.53
N LEU A 233 9.97 -3.54 2.83
CA LEU A 233 8.84 -4.37 3.25
C LEU A 233 9.20 -5.42 4.32
N GLY A 234 10.47 -5.50 4.71
CA GLY A 234 10.93 -6.38 5.78
C GLY A 234 11.13 -7.85 5.38
N PHE A 235 11.28 -8.17 4.09
CA PHE A 235 11.55 -9.54 3.63
C PHE A 235 12.84 -10.10 4.26
N ASN A 236 13.89 -9.27 4.33
CA ASN A 236 15.17 -9.68 4.91
C ASN A 236 14.99 -10.08 6.38
N ARG A 237 14.30 -9.24 7.16
CA ARG A 237 13.97 -9.54 8.56
C ARG A 237 13.15 -10.82 8.67
N TYR A 238 12.10 -10.96 7.86
CA TYR A 238 11.24 -12.14 7.87
C TYR A 238 12.03 -13.44 7.69
N TYR A 239 12.87 -13.53 6.65
CA TYR A 239 13.66 -14.74 6.39
C TYR A 239 14.72 -15.02 7.47
N GLU A 240 15.27 -13.98 8.11
CA GLU A 240 16.14 -14.14 9.27
C GLU A 240 15.39 -14.66 10.51
N GLU A 241 14.14 -14.23 10.74
CA GLU A 241 13.31 -14.78 11.81
C GLU A 241 12.89 -16.22 11.51
N GLU A 242 12.47 -16.51 10.28
CA GLU A 242 12.03 -17.83 9.82
C GLU A 242 13.09 -18.90 10.06
N LYS A 243 14.37 -18.60 9.81
CA LYS A 243 15.50 -19.52 10.06
C LYS A 243 15.53 -20.07 11.50
N ARG A 244 14.99 -19.34 12.48
CA ARG A 244 14.92 -19.77 13.89
C ARG A 244 13.87 -20.83 14.15
N TYR A 245 12.90 -20.97 13.25
CA TYR A 245 11.73 -21.85 13.40
C TYR A 245 11.72 -23.00 12.39
N VAL A 246 12.84 -23.23 11.69
CA VAL A 246 13.00 -24.38 10.81
C VAL A 246 12.92 -25.66 11.67
N ALA A 247 11.81 -26.37 11.55
CA ALA A 247 11.66 -27.67 12.19
C ALA A 247 12.64 -28.65 11.52
N SER A 248 13.50 -29.28 12.33
CA SER A 248 14.20 -30.47 11.85
C SER A 248 13.14 -31.53 11.53
N PRO A 249 13.15 -32.14 10.33
CA PRO A 249 12.22 -33.23 10.04
C PRO A 249 12.41 -34.28 11.14
N ALA A 250 11.30 -34.67 11.77
CA ALA A 250 11.31 -35.77 12.72
C ALA A 250 11.99 -36.95 12.03
N GLN A 251 13.05 -37.51 12.63
CA GLN A 251 13.63 -38.75 12.16
C GLN A 251 12.49 -39.77 12.12
N SER A 252 12.00 -40.06 10.91
CA SER A 252 11.07 -41.15 10.68
C SER A 252 11.86 -42.42 10.96
N SER A 253 11.78 -42.89 12.20
CA SER A 253 12.12 -44.26 12.57
C SER A 253 11.09 -45.21 11.95
N PHE A 254 11.08 -45.31 10.62
CA PHE A 254 10.53 -46.44 9.91
C PHE A 254 11.70 -47.31 9.48
N GLY A 255 11.77 -48.48 10.11
CA GLY A 255 12.87 -49.42 10.00
C GLY A 255 13.13 -49.88 8.57
N SER A 256 14.43 -50.11 8.35
CA SER A 256 15.06 -50.91 7.31
C SER A 256 14.11 -51.82 6.52
N GLY A 257 13.96 -51.52 5.23
CA GLY A 257 13.59 -52.46 4.20
C GLY A 257 14.64 -52.41 3.10
N ASN A 258 15.60 -53.34 3.15
CA ASN A 258 16.61 -53.55 2.12
C ASN A 258 16.00 -53.63 0.73
N TYR A 259 16.41 -52.75 -0.17
CA TYR A 259 16.55 -53.09 -1.58
C TYR A 259 17.88 -52.53 -2.07
N ASP A 260 18.80 -53.47 -2.23
CA ASP A 260 20.13 -53.29 -2.78
C ASP A 260 20.02 -53.29 -4.31
N CYS A 261 20.55 -52.26 -4.97
CA CYS A 261 20.94 -52.37 -6.38
C CYS A 261 21.99 -51.31 -6.69
N THR A 262 23.22 -51.78 -6.64
CA THR A 262 24.47 -51.22 -7.12
C THR A 262 24.37 -50.56 -8.50
N SER A 263 24.91 -49.34 -8.64
CA SER A 263 25.60 -48.95 -9.86
C SER A 263 26.80 -48.06 -9.53
N GLU A 264 27.94 -48.50 -10.05
CA GLU A 264 29.28 -48.02 -9.77
C GLU A 264 29.53 -46.64 -10.36
N ALA A 265 30.31 -45.85 -9.63
CA ALA A 265 30.93 -44.63 -10.13
C ALA A 265 32.03 -44.98 -11.14
N SER A 266 31.99 -44.37 -12.32
CA SER A 266 33.15 -44.27 -13.21
C SER A 266 33.38 -42.80 -13.58
N SER A 267 34.47 -42.26 -13.07
CA SER A 267 35.06 -40.97 -13.43
C SER A 267 36.02 -41.11 -14.60
N SER A 268 35.91 -40.22 -15.59
CA SER A 268 36.96 -39.67 -16.48
C SER A 268 36.24 -39.08 -17.69
N GLY A 269 36.22 -37.78 -17.97
CA GLY A 269 37.38 -36.93 -18.17
C GLY A 269 37.67 -36.89 -19.68
N ASP A 270 37.10 -35.92 -20.40
CA ASP A 270 37.67 -35.52 -21.70
C ASP A 270 37.23 -34.13 -22.13
N THR A 271 38.24 -33.33 -22.51
CA THR A 271 38.16 -31.93 -22.90
C THR A 271 37.94 -31.84 -24.40
N LYS A 272 36.90 -31.12 -24.87
CA LYS A 272 36.88 -30.57 -26.25
C LYS A 272 36.10 -29.26 -26.31
N SER A 273 36.80 -28.25 -26.80
CA SER A 273 36.33 -26.91 -27.12
C SER A 273 35.15 -26.94 -28.09
N ARG A 274 34.08 -26.20 -27.79
CA ARG A 274 33.07 -25.83 -28.78
C ARG A 274 32.58 -24.41 -28.50
N THR A 275 32.78 -23.54 -29.49
CA THR A 275 32.27 -22.18 -29.58
C THR A 275 30.74 -22.23 -29.63
N GLU A 276 30.07 -21.82 -28.55
CA GLU A 276 28.61 -21.68 -28.51
C GLU A 276 28.22 -20.20 -28.60
N LYS A 277 27.41 -19.89 -29.63
CA LYS A 277 26.67 -18.64 -29.76
C LYS A 277 25.71 -18.54 -28.58
N SER A 278 25.67 -17.39 -27.90
CA SER A 278 24.74 -17.14 -26.80
C SER A 278 23.29 -17.28 -27.27
N GLN A 279 22.61 -18.35 -26.86
CA GLN A 279 21.15 -18.39 -26.82
C GLN A 279 20.70 -17.64 -25.56
N GLU A 280 19.72 -16.75 -25.71
CA GLU A 280 19.08 -16.11 -24.57
C GLU A 280 18.47 -17.18 -23.64
N PRO A 281 18.56 -17.00 -22.31
CA PRO A 281 18.08 -17.99 -21.35
C PRO A 281 16.55 -18.12 -21.43
N ILE A 282 16.09 -19.37 -21.45
CA ILE A 282 14.66 -19.70 -21.36
C ILE A 282 14.16 -19.29 -19.97
N ILE A 283 13.05 -18.55 -19.92
CA ILE A 283 12.45 -18.09 -18.66
C ILE A 283 11.54 -19.19 -18.10
N ASP A 284 11.83 -19.66 -16.88
CA ASP A 284 10.97 -20.58 -16.13
C ASP A 284 9.98 -19.79 -15.26
N ILE A 285 8.69 -19.88 -15.55
CA ILE A 285 7.63 -19.30 -14.70
C ILE A 285 7.24 -20.36 -13.66
N LEU A 286 7.75 -20.20 -12.43
CA LEU A 286 7.52 -21.16 -11.34
C LEU A 286 6.04 -21.18 -10.88
N PRO A 287 5.51 -22.33 -10.41
CA PRO A 287 4.08 -22.54 -10.16
C PRO A 287 3.46 -21.77 -8.99
N GLN A 288 4.23 -20.99 -8.22
CA GLN A 288 3.79 -20.45 -6.92
C GLN A 288 2.82 -19.25 -7.02
N LEU A 289 2.37 -18.92 -8.23
CA LEU A 289 1.38 -17.87 -8.51
C LEU A 289 -0.02 -18.43 -8.85
N TYR A 290 -0.26 -19.74 -8.68
CA TYR A 290 -1.54 -20.37 -9.01
C TYR A 290 -2.11 -21.18 -7.84
N ASP A 291 -3.12 -20.63 -7.16
CA ASP A 291 -3.97 -21.35 -6.21
C ASP A 291 -5.22 -21.88 -6.98
N PRO A 292 -5.44 -23.20 -7.07
CA PRO A 292 -6.63 -23.76 -7.72
C PRO A 292 -7.92 -23.61 -6.89
N GLY A 293 -7.85 -22.99 -5.71
CA GLY A 293 -8.94 -22.88 -4.75
C GLY A 293 -10.06 -21.91 -5.11
N SER A 294 -10.67 -21.98 -6.29
CA SER A 294 -11.98 -21.34 -6.59
C SER A 294 -12.70 -21.93 -7.82
N ALA A 295 -12.76 -23.26 -7.93
CA ALA A 295 -13.79 -23.92 -8.73
C ALA A 295 -14.03 -25.34 -8.19
N GLY A 296 -15.24 -25.60 -7.69
CA GLY A 296 -15.60 -26.89 -7.13
C GLY A 296 -15.55 -28.03 -8.15
N GLY A 297 -15.04 -29.19 -7.71
CA GLY A 297 -15.15 -30.46 -8.42
C GLY A 297 -13.85 -31.27 -8.44
N ARG A 298 -13.67 -32.19 -7.48
CA ARG A 298 -12.64 -33.24 -7.57
C ARG A 298 -13.02 -34.21 -8.69
N GLY A 299 -12.38 -34.06 -9.85
CA GLY A 299 -12.36 -35.04 -10.94
C GLY A 299 -10.95 -35.65 -11.13
N PRO A 300 -10.79 -36.68 -12.00
CA PRO A 300 -9.57 -37.49 -12.12
C PRO A 300 -8.38 -36.80 -12.83
N SER A 301 -8.31 -35.47 -12.84
CA SER A 301 -7.45 -34.68 -13.71
C SER A 301 -6.09 -34.26 -13.12
N GLY A 302 -5.72 -34.73 -11.92
CA GLY A 302 -4.55 -34.25 -11.17
C GLY A 302 -3.18 -34.33 -11.87
N GLY A 303 -2.97 -35.28 -12.80
CA GLY A 303 -1.70 -35.42 -13.53
C GLY A 303 -1.58 -34.58 -14.82
N MET A 304 -2.67 -33.96 -15.29
CA MET A 304 -2.69 -33.24 -16.56
C MET A 304 -2.28 -31.77 -16.42
N TRP A 305 -2.58 -31.18 -15.26
CA TRP A 305 -2.26 -29.80 -14.90
C TRP A 305 -0.78 -29.59 -14.51
N SER A 306 -0.04 -30.68 -14.27
CA SER A 306 1.39 -30.65 -13.94
C SER A 306 2.33 -30.68 -15.15
N ARG A 307 1.81 -30.77 -16.39
CA ARG A 307 2.65 -30.76 -17.60
C ARG A 307 3.19 -29.36 -17.86
N THR A 308 4.48 -29.29 -18.21
CA THR A 308 5.14 -28.06 -18.64
C THR A 308 5.01 -27.92 -20.16
N LEU A 309 4.69 -26.72 -20.63
CA LEU A 309 4.62 -26.37 -22.03
C LEU A 309 5.68 -25.31 -22.33
N ARG A 310 6.23 -25.32 -23.54
CA ARG A 310 7.11 -24.25 -24.01
C ARG A 310 6.32 -23.33 -24.94
N LEU A 311 6.24 -22.04 -24.61
CA LEU A 311 5.63 -21.01 -25.43
C LEU A 311 6.73 -20.20 -26.12
N LYS A 312 6.67 -20.13 -27.45
CA LYS A 312 7.56 -19.31 -28.27
C LYS A 312 6.75 -18.30 -29.06
N ILE A 313 7.11 -17.02 -28.94
CA ILE A 313 6.53 -15.95 -29.77
C ILE A 313 7.65 -15.29 -30.55
N THR A 314 7.50 -15.27 -31.88
CA THR A 314 8.44 -14.64 -32.81
C THR A 314 7.75 -13.48 -33.49
N GLY A 315 8.36 -12.30 -33.42
CA GLY A 315 7.83 -11.11 -34.07
C GLY A 315 7.81 -11.24 -35.60
N ARG A 316 6.99 -10.43 -36.26
CA ARG A 316 6.98 -10.30 -37.73
C ARG A 316 8.35 -9.96 -38.34
N ASP A 317 9.23 -9.36 -37.55
CA ASP A 317 10.61 -9.02 -37.87
C ASP A 317 11.57 -10.21 -37.75
N GLY A 318 11.06 -11.39 -37.38
CA GLY A 318 11.84 -12.61 -37.16
C GLY A 318 12.53 -12.66 -35.80
N VAL A 319 12.38 -11.63 -34.96
CA VAL A 319 13.02 -11.55 -33.64
C VAL A 319 12.20 -12.33 -32.63
N GLN A 320 12.85 -13.20 -31.85
CA GLN A 320 12.18 -13.94 -30.80
C GLN A 320 11.81 -12.98 -29.66
N LYS A 321 10.50 -12.84 -29.39
CA LYS A 321 9.97 -11.97 -28.33
C LYS A 321 9.84 -12.71 -27.00
N ILE A 322 9.49 -14.00 -27.05
CA ILE A 322 9.28 -14.84 -25.86
C ILE A 322 9.78 -16.26 -26.12
N ASP A 323 10.48 -16.83 -25.14
CA ASP A 323 10.75 -18.27 -24.99
C ASP A 323 10.59 -18.65 -23.51
N ALA A 324 9.45 -19.23 -23.16
CA ALA A 324 9.12 -19.49 -21.76
C ALA A 324 8.55 -20.88 -21.54
N ARG A 325 8.84 -21.47 -20.38
CA ARG A 325 8.18 -22.69 -19.91
C ARG A 325 7.05 -22.30 -18.95
N ILE A 326 5.85 -22.78 -19.25
CA ILE A 326 4.61 -22.47 -18.51
C ILE A 326 3.87 -23.76 -18.12
N PRO A 327 3.24 -23.82 -16.94
CA PRO A 327 2.32 -24.91 -16.61
C PRO A 327 1.14 -24.93 -17.58
N ALA A 328 0.68 -26.13 -17.96
CA ALA A 328 -0.45 -26.29 -18.88
C ALA A 328 -1.72 -25.55 -18.41
N GLY A 329 -1.95 -25.44 -17.10
CA GLY A 329 -3.08 -24.72 -16.52
C GLY A 329 -3.06 -23.20 -16.71
N PHE A 330 -1.89 -22.62 -17.01
CA PHE A 330 -1.74 -21.18 -17.18
C PHE A 330 -2.29 -20.68 -18.53
N LEU A 331 -2.36 -21.56 -19.54
CA LEU A 331 -2.85 -21.22 -20.88
C LEU A 331 -4.32 -20.82 -20.90
N GLU A 332 -5.15 -21.39 -20.03
CA GLU A 332 -6.58 -21.06 -19.97
C GLU A 332 -6.81 -19.59 -19.61
N GLY A 333 -6.00 -19.03 -18.71
CA GLY A 333 -5.98 -17.60 -18.39
C GLY A 333 -5.44 -16.73 -19.53
N MET A 334 -4.45 -17.22 -20.29
CA MET A 334 -3.81 -16.48 -21.38
C MET A 334 -4.69 -16.36 -22.64
N THR A 335 -5.67 -17.25 -22.83
CA THR A 335 -6.63 -17.17 -23.95
C THR A 335 -7.43 -15.85 -23.97
N LYS A 336 -7.54 -15.15 -22.84
CA LYS A 336 -8.17 -13.83 -22.73
C LYS A 336 -7.25 -12.67 -23.17
N VAL A 337 -5.94 -12.89 -23.21
CA VAL A 337 -4.93 -11.86 -23.45
C VAL A 337 -4.37 -11.92 -24.88
N ILE A 338 -4.33 -13.13 -25.47
CA ILE A 338 -3.85 -13.35 -26.83
C ILE A 338 -5.06 -13.57 -27.76
N PRO A 339 -5.39 -12.61 -28.65
CA PRO A 339 -6.62 -12.64 -29.44
C PRO A 339 -6.78 -13.83 -30.39
N GLY A 340 -5.73 -14.62 -30.64
CA GLY A 340 -5.75 -15.82 -31.49
C GLY A 340 -5.92 -17.15 -30.74
N LEU A 341 -5.90 -17.16 -29.40
CA LEU A 341 -6.11 -18.38 -28.61
C LEU A 341 -7.59 -18.66 -28.32
N ALA A 342 -8.48 -17.68 -28.56
CA ALA A 342 -9.92 -17.82 -28.37
C ALA A 342 -10.53 -18.78 -29.41
N GLY A 343 -11.00 -19.95 -28.96
CA GLY A 343 -11.71 -20.93 -29.80
C GLY A 343 -10.94 -22.21 -30.13
N THR A 344 -9.69 -22.37 -29.68
CA THR A 344 -8.98 -23.64 -29.78
C THR A 344 -9.16 -24.47 -28.50
N ASN A 345 -9.63 -25.72 -28.62
CA ASN A 345 -9.75 -26.64 -27.49
C ASN A 345 -8.39 -27.27 -27.15
N ILE A 346 -7.49 -26.45 -26.58
CA ILE A 346 -6.11 -26.81 -26.26
C ILE A 346 -6.04 -28.05 -25.36
N MET A 347 -7.02 -28.19 -24.46
CA MET A 347 -7.13 -29.32 -23.54
C MET A 347 -7.43 -30.64 -24.23
N GLU A 348 -8.22 -30.63 -25.30
CA GLU A 348 -8.51 -31.82 -26.10
C GLU A 348 -7.28 -32.25 -26.92
N ARG A 349 -6.50 -31.29 -27.44
CA ARG A 349 -5.24 -31.58 -28.14
C ARG A 349 -4.17 -32.12 -27.19
N LEU A 350 -4.06 -31.58 -25.98
CA LEU A 350 -3.18 -32.11 -24.93
C LEU A 350 -3.54 -33.54 -24.50
N ARG A 351 -4.82 -33.87 -24.48
CA ARG A 351 -5.32 -35.21 -24.14
C ARG A 351 -4.95 -36.26 -25.19
N ASN A 352 -4.90 -35.87 -26.46
CA ASN A 352 -4.64 -36.77 -27.59
C ASN A 352 -3.15 -36.84 -27.99
N ALA A 353 -2.27 -36.08 -27.35
CA ALA A 353 -0.85 -36.08 -27.65
C ALA A 353 -0.13 -37.27 -26.98
N PRO A 354 0.62 -38.10 -27.74
CA PRO A 354 1.36 -39.24 -27.19
C PRO A 354 2.46 -38.79 -26.21
N MET A 355 2.73 -39.62 -25.20
CA MET A 355 3.82 -39.44 -24.24
C MET A 355 5.10 -40.05 -24.82
N ASP A 356 5.87 -39.30 -25.61
CA ASP A 356 7.21 -39.73 -26.01
C ASP A 356 8.25 -39.16 -25.04
N SER A 357 8.91 -40.05 -24.29
CA SER A 357 9.86 -39.70 -23.22
C SER A 357 11.29 -39.40 -23.71
N ASP A 358 11.57 -39.54 -25.00
CA ASP A 358 12.94 -39.73 -25.49
C ASP A 358 13.53 -38.58 -26.31
N ASN A 359 12.85 -37.41 -26.42
CA ASN A 359 13.43 -36.27 -27.15
C ASN A 359 13.00 -34.88 -26.63
N PRO A 360 13.62 -34.36 -25.55
CA PRO A 360 13.22 -33.11 -24.89
C PRO A 360 13.59 -31.81 -25.66
N GLN A 361 14.23 -31.90 -26.84
CA GLN A 361 14.70 -30.71 -27.56
C GLN A 361 13.81 -30.28 -28.74
N ASN A 362 12.89 -31.13 -29.20
CA ASN A 362 11.92 -30.79 -30.25
C ASN A 362 10.53 -31.32 -29.88
N GLY A 363 9.95 -30.71 -28.84
CA GLY A 363 8.60 -31.02 -28.36
C GLY A 363 7.56 -30.98 -29.48
N GLN A 364 6.51 -31.80 -29.38
CA GLN A 364 5.43 -31.81 -30.36
C GLN A 364 4.73 -30.45 -30.39
N ILE A 365 4.59 -29.86 -31.58
CA ILE A 365 3.87 -28.60 -31.79
C ILE A 365 2.37 -28.85 -31.55
N LEU A 366 1.81 -28.22 -30.52
CA LEU A 366 0.38 -28.22 -30.23
C LEU A 366 -0.36 -27.15 -31.03
N LEU A 367 0.29 -25.99 -31.20
CA LEU A 367 -0.24 -24.82 -31.89
C LEU A 367 0.90 -24.11 -32.62
N ASP A 368 0.63 -23.69 -33.85
CA ASP A 368 1.49 -22.82 -34.66
C ASP A 368 0.58 -21.97 -35.53
N PHE A 369 0.51 -20.68 -35.23
CA PHE A 369 -0.34 -19.75 -35.96
C PHE A 369 0.24 -18.33 -35.91
N GLU A 370 -0.26 -17.47 -36.79
CA GLU A 370 0.09 -16.06 -36.84
C GLU A 370 -1.06 -15.24 -36.24
N ASP A 371 -0.77 -14.33 -35.32
CA ASP A 371 -1.79 -13.49 -34.69
C ASP A 371 -2.19 -12.30 -35.58
N GLY A 372 -3.21 -11.54 -35.15
CA GLY A 372 -3.69 -10.36 -35.89
C GLY A 372 -2.67 -9.21 -36.02
N ARG A 373 -1.47 -9.34 -35.43
CA ARG A 373 -0.37 -8.37 -35.50
C ARG A 373 0.81 -8.87 -36.36
N GLY A 374 0.72 -10.10 -36.89
CA GLY A 374 1.76 -10.74 -37.71
C GLY A 374 2.84 -11.45 -36.88
N ASP A 375 2.61 -11.67 -35.59
CA ASP A 375 3.54 -12.41 -34.75
C ASP A 375 3.23 -13.92 -34.84
N ARG A 376 4.26 -14.75 -35.01
CA ARG A 376 4.13 -16.21 -35.03
C ARG A 376 4.19 -16.77 -33.61
N ILE A 377 3.15 -17.49 -33.22
CA ILE A 377 2.98 -18.08 -31.89
C ILE A 377 3.05 -19.60 -32.01
N GLN A 378 3.98 -20.21 -31.28
CA GLN A 378 4.17 -21.66 -31.23
C GLN A 378 4.10 -22.16 -29.79
N VAL A 379 3.35 -23.25 -29.58
CA VAL A 379 3.23 -23.94 -28.28
C VAL A 379 3.68 -25.37 -28.44
N PHE A 380 4.63 -25.81 -27.61
CA PHE A 380 5.18 -27.15 -27.61
C PHE A 380 4.86 -27.85 -26.29
N ILE A 381 4.68 -29.18 -26.32
CA ILE A 381 4.80 -30.00 -25.11
C ILE A 381 6.28 -30.08 -24.76
N ALA A 382 6.66 -29.66 -23.56
CA ALA A 382 8.04 -29.71 -23.08
C ALA A 382 8.35 -31.04 -22.39
#